data_AF-A0A812BC11-F1
#
_entry.id   AF-A0A812BC11-F1
#
_cell.length_a   1.000
_cell.length_b   1.000
_cell.length_c   1.000
_cell.angle_alpha   90.00
_cell.angle_beta   90.00
_cell.angle_gamma   90.00
#
_symmetry.space_group_name_H-M   'P 1'
#
loop_
_entity.id
_entity.type
_entity.pdbx_description
1 polymer ?
#
loop_
_entity_poly.entity_id
_entity_poly.type
_entity_poly.pdbx_seq_one_letter_code
_entity_poly.pdbx_strand_id
1 'polypeptide(L)'
;MYSVARGCAKGELDNCGCDRKIRINEPTDDFEWGGCSDNVRYGNKFSREFVDSGETKEVPEGLMNLWNNEAGRKAVKANIKRVCKCHGVSGSCSARICWRNMESFRATGSYLFKRYDGASHVKMSRKKHKLKPVNKFMKKPTKKDLVYLKQSPDFCLNNTKYGSLGTRNRRCKRDSDGLDGCVLMCCGRGFQTIPRVITEDCECKFYWCCYVLCKKCTHRMDMHYCN
;
A
#
# COMPACT_ATOMS: atom_id res chain seq x y z
N MET A 1 -10.63 -3.27 3.39
CA MET A 1 -10.13 -3.89 4.64
C MET A 1 -9.49 -2.89 5.60
N TYR A 2 -8.38 -2.23 5.24
CA TYR A 2 -7.64 -1.33 6.14
C TYR A 2 -8.51 -0.21 6.72
N SER A 3 -9.15 0.60 5.86
CA SER A 3 -9.96 1.74 6.31
C SER A 3 -11.13 1.31 7.18
N VAL A 4 -11.81 0.21 6.84
CA VAL A 4 -12.92 -0.34 7.64
C VAL A 4 -12.46 -0.77 9.03
N ALA A 5 -11.37 -1.54 9.11
CA ALA A 5 -10.85 -2.00 10.41
C ALA A 5 -10.40 -0.83 11.32
N ARG A 6 -9.81 0.22 10.75
CA ARG A 6 -9.47 1.45 11.51
C ARG A 6 -10.70 2.27 11.88
N GLY A 7 -11.67 2.40 10.97
CA GLY A 7 -12.93 3.10 11.23
C GLY A 7 -13.67 2.48 12.42
N CYS A 8 -13.74 1.14 12.47
CA CYS A 8 -14.27 0.43 13.63
C CYS A 8 -13.54 0.77 14.95
N ALA A 9 -12.21 0.81 14.92
CA ALA A 9 -11.42 1.08 16.12
C ALA A 9 -11.49 2.55 16.56
N LYS A 10 -11.74 3.47 15.63
CA LYS A 10 -11.97 4.88 15.95
C LYS A 10 -13.41 5.19 16.38
N GLY A 11 -14.34 4.24 16.24
CA GLY A 11 -15.76 4.49 16.45
C GLY A 11 -16.41 5.33 15.36
N GLU A 12 -15.83 5.38 14.15
CA GLU A 12 -16.39 6.06 12.98
C GLU A 12 -17.52 5.24 12.30
N LEU A 13 -17.71 3.98 12.72
CA LEU A 13 -18.67 3.03 12.13
C LEU A 13 -19.53 2.40 13.22
N ASP A 14 -20.84 2.50 13.11
CA ASP A 14 -21.78 2.06 14.17
C ASP A 14 -21.81 0.54 14.38
N ASN A 15 -21.62 -0.23 13.31
CA ASN A 15 -21.83 -1.68 13.31
C ASN A 15 -20.58 -2.48 13.77
N CYS A 16 -19.54 -1.82 14.25
CA CYS A 16 -18.33 -2.47 14.71
C CYS A 16 -17.58 -1.62 15.75
N GLY A 17 -16.68 -2.27 16.49
CA GLY A 17 -15.80 -1.60 17.45
C GLY A 17 -14.41 -2.22 17.47
N CYS A 18 -13.65 -1.96 18.53
CA CYS A 18 -12.33 -2.55 18.78
C CYS A 18 -12.33 -4.08 18.73
N ASP A 19 -11.19 -4.67 18.35
CA ASP A 19 -10.98 -6.11 18.56
C ASP A 19 -10.67 -6.40 20.04
N ARG A 20 -11.61 -7.05 20.72
CA ARG A 20 -11.47 -7.47 22.12
C ARG A 20 -10.99 -8.90 22.27
N LYS A 21 -10.97 -9.70 21.19
CA LYS A 21 -10.63 -11.14 21.28
C LYS A 21 -9.16 -11.39 21.59
N ILE A 22 -8.28 -10.44 21.28
CA ILE A 22 -6.84 -10.56 21.55
C ILE A 22 -6.55 -10.77 23.04
N ARG A 23 -7.33 -10.15 23.92
CA ARG A 23 -7.18 -10.26 25.38
C ARG A 23 -7.39 -11.69 25.89
N ILE A 24 -8.25 -12.44 25.20
CA ILE A 24 -8.59 -13.82 25.54
C ILE A 24 -7.61 -14.79 24.90
N ASN A 25 -7.19 -14.51 23.66
CA ASN A 25 -6.46 -15.47 22.84
C ASN A 25 -4.93 -15.45 23.08
N GLU A 26 -4.37 -14.37 23.60
CA GLU A 26 -2.92 -14.21 23.79
C GLU A 26 -2.59 -13.65 25.18
N PRO A 27 -2.95 -14.34 26.29
CA PRO A 27 -2.61 -13.88 27.63
C PRO A 27 -1.08 -13.83 27.83
N THR A 28 -0.61 -12.85 28.60
CA THR A 28 0.82 -12.62 28.84
C THR A 28 1.02 -11.81 30.11
N ASP A 29 2.10 -12.09 30.83
CA ASP A 29 2.47 -11.38 32.07
C ASP A 29 3.41 -10.18 31.80
N ASP A 30 3.89 -10.04 30.57
CA ASP A 30 4.86 -8.99 30.19
C ASP A 30 4.26 -7.59 30.06
N PHE A 31 2.94 -7.51 29.88
CA PHE A 31 2.15 -6.29 29.71
C PHE A 31 0.65 -6.60 29.76
N GLU A 32 -0.15 -5.56 29.95
CA GLU A 32 -1.60 -5.69 29.90
C GLU A 32 -2.15 -5.40 28.49
N TRP A 33 -3.07 -6.22 28.00
CA TRP A 33 -3.83 -5.87 26.80
C TRP A 33 -4.88 -4.81 27.12
N GLY A 34 -4.73 -3.64 26.52
CA GLY A 34 -5.67 -2.52 26.70
C GLY A 34 -5.92 -1.78 25.40
N GLY A 35 -6.28 -0.50 25.51
CA GLY A 35 -6.57 0.35 24.36
C GLY A 35 -7.64 -0.21 23.41
N CYS A 36 -7.59 0.23 22.16
CA CYS A 36 -8.46 -0.22 21.09
C CYS A 36 -7.64 -0.85 19.97
N SER A 37 -7.69 -2.18 19.86
CA SER A 37 -7.05 -2.88 18.76
C SER A 37 -7.87 -2.77 17.48
N ASP A 38 -7.21 -2.58 16.34
CA ASP A 38 -7.86 -2.53 15.03
C ASP A 38 -8.66 -3.80 14.76
N ASN A 39 -9.92 -3.66 14.29
CA ASN A 39 -10.79 -4.80 14.04
C ASN A 39 -10.57 -5.42 12.66
N VAL A 40 -9.37 -5.97 12.48
CA VAL A 40 -8.88 -6.57 11.24
C VAL A 40 -9.76 -7.73 10.79
N ARG A 41 -10.34 -8.48 11.73
CA ARG A 41 -11.27 -9.57 11.39
C ARG A 41 -12.53 -9.04 10.72
N TYR A 42 -13.15 -8.01 11.30
CA TYR A 42 -14.33 -7.38 10.69
C TYR A 42 -13.97 -6.76 9.34
N GLY A 43 -12.89 -5.98 9.26
CA GLY A 43 -12.43 -5.39 8.01
C GLY A 43 -12.09 -6.43 6.93
N ASN A 44 -11.60 -7.62 7.30
CA ASN A 44 -11.36 -8.73 6.39
C ASN A 44 -12.65 -9.38 5.90
N LYS A 45 -13.64 -9.56 6.79
CA LYS A 45 -14.97 -10.09 6.43
C LYS A 45 -15.66 -9.16 5.43
N PHE A 46 -15.81 -7.89 5.79
CA PHE A 46 -16.40 -6.87 4.93
C PHE A 46 -15.69 -6.78 3.57
N SER A 47 -14.35 -6.78 3.59
CA SER A 47 -13.57 -6.70 2.34
C SER A 47 -13.69 -7.95 1.46
N ARG A 48 -14.07 -9.10 2.00
CA ARG A 48 -14.38 -10.29 1.20
C ARG A 48 -15.77 -10.16 0.60
N GLU A 49 -16.77 -9.89 1.43
CA GLU A 49 -18.16 -9.77 1.01
C GLU A 49 -18.34 -8.66 -0.04
N PHE A 50 -17.66 -7.52 0.11
CA PHE A 50 -17.78 -6.40 -0.81
C PHE A 50 -16.94 -6.56 -2.08
N VAL A 51 -15.61 -6.74 -1.94
CA VAL A 51 -14.68 -6.73 -3.09
C VAL A 51 -14.77 -8.01 -3.92
N ASP A 52 -15.13 -9.14 -3.30
CA ASP A 52 -15.22 -10.42 -4.03
C ASP A 52 -16.65 -10.69 -4.56
N SER A 53 -17.63 -9.81 -4.31
CA SER A 53 -19.06 -10.05 -4.63
C SER A 53 -19.33 -10.38 -6.10
N GLY A 54 -18.60 -9.74 -7.03
CA GLY A 54 -18.75 -9.95 -8.46
C GLY A 54 -17.82 -11.02 -9.06
N GLU A 55 -16.99 -11.66 -8.25
CA GLU A 55 -15.91 -12.52 -8.75
C GLU A 55 -16.29 -14.01 -8.74
N THR A 56 -16.19 -14.66 -9.89
CA THR A 56 -16.42 -16.11 -10.07
C THR A 56 -15.11 -16.88 -10.16
N LYS A 57 -15.06 -18.11 -9.61
CA LYS A 57 -13.91 -19.02 -9.77
C LYS A 57 -13.94 -19.78 -11.11
N GLU A 58 -15.06 -19.68 -11.81
CA GLU A 58 -15.41 -20.38 -13.04
C GLU A 58 -14.68 -19.77 -14.24
N VAL A 59 -14.41 -18.46 -14.19
CA VAL A 59 -13.68 -17.72 -15.23
C VAL A 59 -12.25 -17.41 -14.78
N PRO A 60 -11.25 -17.43 -15.70
CA PRO A 60 -9.85 -17.19 -15.34
C PRO A 60 -9.61 -15.87 -14.62
N GLU A 61 -10.21 -14.78 -15.13
CA GLU A 61 -10.09 -13.43 -14.59
C GLU A 61 -10.62 -13.35 -13.16
N GLY A 62 -11.80 -13.92 -12.88
CA GLY A 62 -12.38 -13.90 -11.54
C GLY A 62 -11.58 -14.73 -10.54
N LEU A 63 -11.04 -15.88 -10.97
CA LEU A 63 -10.14 -16.66 -10.13
C LEU A 63 -8.82 -15.91 -9.81
N MET A 64 -8.29 -15.15 -10.78
CA MET A 64 -7.13 -14.27 -10.57
C MET A 64 -7.45 -13.13 -9.61
N ASN A 65 -8.60 -12.47 -9.79
CA ASN A 65 -9.04 -11.37 -8.93
C ASN A 65 -9.21 -11.83 -7.48
N LEU A 66 -9.91 -12.95 -7.25
CA LEU A 66 -10.05 -13.55 -5.92
C LEU A 66 -8.70 -13.86 -5.25
N TRP A 67 -7.74 -14.37 -6.03
CA TRP A 67 -6.39 -14.65 -5.54
C TRP A 67 -5.67 -13.36 -5.10
N ASN A 68 -5.66 -12.34 -5.96
CA ASN A 68 -4.97 -11.08 -5.71
C ASN A 68 -5.66 -10.28 -4.58
N ASN A 69 -6.99 -10.32 -4.49
CA ASN A 69 -7.75 -9.73 -3.39
C ASN A 69 -7.35 -10.34 -2.05
N GLU A 70 -7.21 -11.67 -1.99
CA GLU A 70 -6.75 -12.36 -0.78
C GLU A 70 -5.28 -12.03 -0.45
N ALA A 71 -4.40 -11.92 -1.45
CA ALA A 71 -3.03 -11.45 -1.26
C ALA A 71 -3.00 -10.04 -0.65
N GLY A 72 -3.85 -9.12 -1.13
CA GLY A 72 -4.06 -7.78 -0.57
C GLY A 72 -4.51 -7.81 0.89
N ARG A 73 -5.52 -8.62 1.21
CA ARG A 73 -5.99 -8.80 2.61
C ARG A 73 -4.90 -9.36 3.52
N LYS A 74 -4.06 -10.27 3.01
CA LYS A 74 -2.90 -10.79 3.75
C LYS A 74 -1.78 -9.77 3.93
N ALA A 75 -1.56 -8.88 2.96
CA ALA A 75 -0.60 -7.79 3.09
C ALA A 75 -0.98 -6.86 4.24
N VAL A 76 -2.28 -6.53 4.39
CA VAL A 76 -2.76 -5.74 5.55
C VAL A 76 -2.49 -6.49 6.86
N LYS A 77 -2.82 -7.79 6.93
CA LYS A 77 -2.57 -8.62 8.13
C LYS A 77 -1.10 -8.73 8.50
N ALA A 78 -0.21 -8.81 7.51
CA ALA A 78 1.23 -8.94 7.71
C ALA A 78 1.87 -7.67 8.32
N ASN A 79 1.23 -6.51 8.18
CA ASN A 79 1.72 -5.23 8.69
C ASN A 79 0.97 -4.77 9.96
N ILE A 80 0.45 -5.72 10.74
CA ILE A 80 -0.08 -5.45 12.08
C ILE A 80 1.07 -5.53 13.08
N LYS A 81 1.17 -4.53 13.95
CA LYS A 81 2.19 -4.48 15.01
C LYS A 81 1.53 -4.30 16.36
N ARG A 82 2.20 -4.82 17.40
CA ARG A 82 1.88 -4.51 18.79
C ARG A 82 2.45 -3.12 19.11
N VAL A 83 1.58 -2.21 19.50
CA VAL A 83 1.95 -0.87 19.97
C VAL A 83 1.67 -0.81 21.47
N CYS A 84 2.59 -0.23 22.23
CA CYS A 84 2.49 -0.14 23.68
C CYS A 84 2.62 1.31 24.14
N LYS A 85 1.92 1.66 25.22
CA LYS A 85 2.11 2.90 25.97
C LYS A 85 2.62 2.55 27.36
N CYS A 86 3.74 3.16 27.73
CA CYS A 86 4.29 3.06 29.07
C CYS A 86 3.63 4.07 30.00
N HIS A 87 3.33 3.65 31.23
CA HIS A 87 2.65 4.47 32.23
C HIS A 87 3.08 4.10 33.66
N GLY A 88 4.32 3.61 33.82
CA GLY A 88 4.95 3.47 35.13
C GLY A 88 5.36 4.83 35.72
N VAL A 89 5.88 4.81 36.95
CA VAL A 89 6.34 6.00 37.69
C VAL A 89 7.28 6.83 36.81
N SER A 90 7.04 8.14 36.73
CA SER A 90 7.79 9.08 35.89
C SER A 90 7.87 8.72 34.40
N GLY A 91 6.86 8.00 33.87
CA GLY A 91 6.82 7.57 32.47
C GLY A 91 7.66 6.33 32.15
N SER A 92 8.15 5.62 33.17
CA SER A 92 8.86 4.36 32.99
C SER A 92 7.96 3.27 32.38
N CYS A 93 8.59 2.25 31.78
CA CYS A 93 7.90 1.11 31.17
C CYS A 93 7.72 -0.09 32.10
N SER A 94 7.85 0.09 33.42
CA SER A 94 7.58 -0.96 34.42
C SER A 94 6.13 -1.44 34.40
N ALA A 95 5.21 -0.53 34.06
CA ALA A 95 3.84 -0.85 33.66
C ALA A 95 3.60 -0.34 32.25
N ARG A 96 3.02 -1.19 31.40
CA ARG A 96 2.69 -0.84 30.03
C ARG A 96 1.43 -1.55 29.57
N ILE A 97 0.65 -0.84 28.78
CA ILE A 97 -0.55 -1.34 28.11
C ILE A 97 -0.27 -1.42 26.61
N CYS A 98 -0.63 -2.53 25.98
CA CYS A 98 -0.45 -2.72 24.54
C CYS A 98 -1.76 -3.04 23.81
N TRP A 99 -1.79 -2.73 22.51
CA TRP A 99 -2.86 -3.07 21.58
C TRP A 99 -2.27 -3.40 20.20
N ARG A 100 -3.07 -4.01 19.33
CA ARG A 100 -2.69 -4.27 17.93
C ARG A 100 -3.17 -3.15 17.02
N ASN A 101 -2.24 -2.56 16.28
CA ASN A 101 -2.52 -1.49 15.33
C ASN A 101 -1.94 -1.87 13.97
N MET A 102 -2.66 -1.59 12.90
CA MET A 102 -2.10 -1.68 11.57
C MET A 102 -1.12 -0.53 11.35
N GLU A 103 0.01 -0.81 10.73
CA GLU A 103 0.99 0.20 10.37
C GLU A 103 0.40 1.23 9.37
N SER A 104 1.15 2.30 9.08
CA SER A 104 0.77 3.21 7.99
C SER A 104 0.46 2.44 6.70
N PHE A 105 -0.55 2.88 5.95
CA PHE A 105 -0.92 2.19 4.70
C PHE A 105 0.24 2.18 3.69
N ARG A 106 1.20 3.12 3.81
CA ARG A 106 2.47 3.12 3.06
C ARG A 106 3.27 1.83 3.23
N ALA A 107 3.29 1.24 4.43
CA ALA A 107 3.96 -0.04 4.67
C ALA A 107 3.28 -1.17 3.91
N THR A 108 1.94 -1.24 3.95
CA THR A 108 1.15 -2.19 3.15
C THR A 108 1.38 -1.99 1.65
N GLY A 109 1.40 -0.74 1.17
CA GLY A 109 1.66 -0.40 -0.23
C GLY A 109 3.06 -0.83 -0.67
N SER A 110 4.09 -0.53 0.13
CA SER A 110 5.48 -0.95 -0.13
C SER A 110 5.62 -2.48 -0.11
N TYR A 111 4.90 -3.15 0.80
CA TYR A 111 4.84 -4.60 0.85
C TYR A 111 4.25 -5.17 -0.44
N LEU A 112 3.10 -4.65 -0.90
CA LEU A 112 2.45 -5.11 -2.13
C LEU A 112 3.25 -4.79 -3.38
N PHE A 113 3.92 -3.62 -3.45
CA PHE A 113 4.76 -3.23 -4.57
C PHE A 113 5.90 -4.24 -4.82
N LYS A 114 6.54 -4.73 -3.75
CA LYS A 114 7.53 -5.83 -3.86
C LYS A 114 6.96 -7.13 -4.42
N ARG A 115 5.66 -7.40 -4.26
CA ARG A 115 4.98 -8.59 -4.83
C ARG A 115 4.48 -8.32 -6.25
N TYR A 116 4.28 -7.06 -6.61
CA TYR A 116 4.00 -6.65 -7.97
C TYR A 116 5.23 -6.89 -8.86
N ASP A 117 6.42 -6.46 -8.42
CA ASP A 117 7.68 -6.68 -9.16
C ASP A 117 7.98 -8.18 -9.38
N GLY A 118 7.59 -9.02 -8.41
CA GLY A 118 7.75 -10.48 -8.44
C GLY A 118 6.49 -11.26 -8.82
N ALA A 119 5.50 -10.63 -9.46
CA ALA A 119 4.23 -11.28 -9.76
C ALA A 119 4.41 -12.46 -10.73
N SER A 120 3.65 -13.54 -10.52
CA SER A 120 3.79 -14.77 -11.32
C SER A 120 2.84 -14.81 -12.51
N HIS A 121 3.37 -15.09 -13.71
CA HIS A 121 2.55 -15.34 -14.90
C HIS A 121 1.90 -16.73 -14.82
N VAL A 122 0.57 -16.77 -14.75
CA VAL A 122 -0.20 -17.99 -14.54
C VAL A 122 -1.24 -18.21 -15.65
N LYS A 123 -1.72 -19.45 -15.74
CA LYS A 123 -2.87 -19.85 -16.55
C LYS A 123 -3.85 -20.67 -15.71
N MET A 124 -5.13 -20.61 -16.06
CA MET A 124 -6.16 -21.43 -15.41
C MET A 124 -6.16 -22.86 -15.97
N SER A 125 -6.06 -23.83 -15.07
CA SER A 125 -6.24 -25.24 -15.37
C SER A 125 -7.75 -25.57 -15.35
N ARG A 126 -8.42 -25.56 -16.51
CA ARG A 126 -9.87 -25.82 -16.63
C ARG A 126 -10.33 -27.06 -15.85
N LYS A 127 -9.64 -28.20 -15.98
CA LYS A 127 -9.95 -29.45 -15.27
C LYS A 127 -9.95 -29.35 -13.73
N LYS A 128 -9.16 -28.43 -13.15
CA LYS A 128 -8.94 -28.34 -11.69
C LYS A 128 -9.42 -27.02 -11.09
N HIS A 129 -9.96 -26.10 -11.90
CA HIS A 129 -10.34 -24.74 -11.49
C HIS A 129 -9.28 -24.05 -10.62
N LYS A 130 -8.01 -24.16 -11.03
CA LYS A 130 -6.83 -23.69 -10.28
C LYS A 130 -5.85 -22.97 -11.19
N LEU A 131 -5.24 -21.91 -10.67
CA LEU A 131 -4.14 -21.22 -11.31
C LEU A 131 -2.86 -22.04 -11.19
N LYS A 132 -2.09 -22.09 -12.27
CA LYS A 132 -0.77 -22.71 -12.33
C LYS A 132 0.18 -21.82 -13.11
N PRO A 133 1.47 -21.78 -12.78
CA PRO A 133 2.47 -21.07 -13.58
C PRO A 133 2.38 -21.47 -15.06
N VAL A 134 2.57 -20.51 -15.97
CA VAL A 134 2.60 -20.77 -17.42
C VAL A 134 3.78 -21.69 -17.76
N ASN A 135 4.96 -21.37 -17.22
CA ASN A 135 6.17 -22.17 -17.31
C ASN A 135 6.33 -23.08 -16.08
N LYS A 136 6.57 -24.38 -16.28
CA LYS A 136 6.74 -25.37 -15.21
C LYS A 136 7.99 -25.15 -14.36
N PHE A 137 9.02 -24.49 -14.90
CA PHE A 137 10.25 -24.16 -14.18
C PHE A 137 10.08 -22.96 -13.24
N MET A 138 8.98 -22.19 -13.37
CA MET A 138 8.68 -21.12 -12.42
C MET A 138 8.19 -21.69 -11.10
N LYS A 139 8.63 -21.06 -10.00
CA LYS A 139 8.14 -21.36 -8.66
C LYS A 139 6.63 -21.14 -8.60
N LYS A 140 5.91 -22.05 -7.93
CA LYS A 140 4.47 -21.90 -7.72
C LYS A 140 4.20 -20.71 -6.79
N PRO A 141 3.30 -19.80 -7.17
CA PRO A 141 2.96 -18.65 -6.32
C PRO A 141 2.28 -19.10 -5.04
N THR A 142 2.59 -18.42 -3.94
CA THR A 142 1.90 -18.58 -2.66
C THR A 142 0.70 -17.65 -2.60
N LYS A 143 -0.22 -17.89 -1.65
CA LYS A 143 -1.37 -17.01 -1.42
C LYS A 143 -1.01 -15.57 -0.99
N LYS A 144 0.27 -15.26 -0.78
CA LYS A 144 0.78 -13.90 -0.47
C LYS A 144 1.31 -13.19 -1.71
N ASP A 145 1.51 -13.92 -2.81
CA ASP A 145 2.09 -13.43 -4.06
C ASP A 145 0.97 -13.00 -5.02
N LEU A 146 1.27 -11.99 -5.84
CA LEU A 146 0.38 -11.55 -6.90
C LEU A 146 0.57 -12.41 -8.14
N VAL A 147 -0.51 -12.58 -8.90
CA VAL A 147 -0.53 -13.38 -10.12
C VAL A 147 -1.23 -12.62 -11.24
N TYR A 148 -0.83 -12.89 -12.48
CA TYR A 148 -1.42 -12.27 -13.66
C TYR A 148 -1.58 -13.27 -14.80
N LEU A 149 -2.56 -13.04 -15.67
CA LEU A 149 -2.88 -13.93 -16.80
C LEU A 149 -2.27 -13.46 -18.13
N LYS A 150 -2.20 -12.14 -18.35
CA LYS A 150 -1.79 -11.52 -19.62
C LYS A 150 -0.65 -10.55 -19.38
N GLN A 151 0.31 -10.52 -20.30
CA GLN A 151 1.40 -9.54 -20.24
C GLN A 151 0.84 -8.12 -20.33
N SER A 152 1.48 -7.20 -19.60
CA SER A 152 1.14 -5.79 -19.67
C SER A 152 1.44 -5.23 -21.07
N PRO A 153 0.60 -4.33 -21.60
CA PRO A 153 0.89 -3.65 -22.86
C PRO A 153 2.02 -2.65 -22.67
N ASP A 154 2.51 -2.09 -23.79
CA ASP A 154 3.32 -0.89 -23.76
C ASP A 154 2.46 0.32 -23.33
N PHE A 155 2.90 1.03 -22.30
CA PHE A 155 2.25 2.23 -21.75
C PHE A 155 2.86 3.54 -22.25
N CYS A 156 3.86 3.50 -23.15
CA CYS A 156 4.51 4.67 -23.70
C CYS A 156 3.57 5.55 -24.52
N LEU A 157 2.73 4.92 -25.35
CA LEU A 157 1.78 5.58 -26.23
C LEU A 157 0.38 5.58 -25.62
N ASN A 158 -0.42 6.58 -26.00
CA ASN A 158 -1.84 6.61 -25.66
C ASN A 158 -2.54 5.43 -26.35
N ASN A 159 -3.28 4.66 -25.56
CA ASN A 159 -4.04 3.52 -26.00
C ASN A 159 -5.40 3.50 -25.29
N THR A 160 -6.43 3.97 -25.99
CA THR A 160 -7.81 4.07 -25.49
C THR A 160 -8.43 2.70 -25.20
N LYS A 161 -8.03 1.64 -25.92
CA LYS A 161 -8.51 0.26 -25.70
C LYS A 161 -8.14 -0.27 -24.32
N TYR A 162 -6.95 0.09 -23.83
CA TYR A 162 -6.48 -0.30 -22.49
C TYR A 162 -6.63 0.81 -21.45
N GLY A 163 -7.16 1.99 -21.83
CA GLY A 163 -7.26 3.16 -20.97
C GLY A 163 -5.91 3.78 -20.59
N SER A 164 -4.83 3.48 -21.32
CA SER A 164 -3.51 4.08 -21.10
C SER A 164 -3.44 5.46 -21.76
N LEU A 165 -3.07 6.50 -21.02
CA LEU A 165 -2.93 7.86 -21.58
C LEU A 165 -1.58 8.09 -22.28
N GLY A 166 -0.64 7.16 -22.19
CA GLY A 166 0.73 7.35 -22.63
C GLY A 166 1.58 8.09 -21.61
N THR A 167 2.84 8.39 -21.96
CA THR A 167 3.78 9.10 -21.08
C THR A 167 4.12 10.52 -21.48
N ARG A 168 3.51 11.03 -22.55
CA ARG A 168 3.67 12.42 -23.00
C ARG A 168 3.26 13.41 -21.92
N ASN A 169 4.00 14.51 -21.78
CA ASN A 169 3.81 15.57 -20.77
C ASN A 169 3.87 15.09 -19.31
N ARG A 170 4.34 13.86 -19.04
CA ARG A 170 4.58 13.42 -17.66
C ARG A 170 5.89 13.99 -17.16
N ARG A 171 5.91 14.36 -15.88
CA ARG A 171 7.14 14.79 -15.19
C ARG A 171 8.09 13.61 -15.07
N CYS A 172 9.37 13.85 -15.35
CA CYS A 172 10.45 12.88 -15.16
C CYS A 172 11.60 13.51 -14.36
N LYS A 173 12.52 12.66 -13.87
CA LYS A 173 13.75 13.09 -13.22
C LYS A 173 14.93 12.86 -14.14
N ARG A 174 15.74 13.89 -14.38
CA ARG A 174 16.89 13.79 -15.28
C ARG A 174 17.98 12.86 -14.72
N ASP A 175 18.26 12.97 -13.42
CA ASP A 175 19.37 12.28 -12.75
C ASP A 175 18.96 10.93 -12.13
N SER A 176 17.81 10.37 -12.52
CA SER A 176 17.36 9.04 -12.06
C SER A 176 17.55 8.02 -13.16
N ASP A 177 18.18 6.90 -12.84
CA ASP A 177 18.25 5.71 -13.69
C ASP A 177 17.03 4.78 -13.52
N GLY A 178 16.15 5.10 -12.57
CA GLY A 178 14.96 4.31 -12.28
C GLY A 178 13.82 4.53 -13.27
N LEU A 179 12.67 3.90 -13.00
CA LEU A 179 11.46 4.05 -13.80
C LEU A 179 10.94 5.48 -13.87
N ASP A 180 11.31 6.37 -12.93
CA ASP A 180 10.98 7.80 -12.94
C ASP A 180 12.00 8.67 -13.71
N GLY A 181 13.07 8.05 -14.19
CA GLY A 181 14.10 8.64 -15.03
C GLY A 181 13.58 9.08 -16.39
N CYS A 182 14.06 10.21 -16.91
CA CYS A 182 13.58 10.73 -18.20
C CYS A 182 13.84 9.79 -19.39
N VAL A 183 14.89 8.97 -19.34
CA VAL A 183 15.19 7.98 -20.39
C VAL A 183 14.06 6.94 -20.49
N LEU A 184 13.64 6.38 -19.35
CA LEU A 184 12.61 5.34 -19.27
C LEU A 184 11.20 5.92 -19.31
N MET A 185 10.89 6.95 -18.52
CA MET A 185 9.58 7.61 -18.49
C MET A 185 9.16 8.13 -19.86
N CYS A 186 10.09 8.71 -20.61
CA CYS A 186 9.80 9.32 -21.92
C CYS A 186 10.00 8.33 -23.07
N CYS A 187 10.36 7.07 -22.78
CA CYS A 187 10.55 6.00 -23.76
C CYS A 187 11.45 6.40 -24.94
N GLY A 188 12.56 7.09 -24.64
CA GLY A 188 13.52 7.55 -25.66
C GLY A 188 13.08 8.75 -26.51
N ARG A 189 11.88 9.33 -26.34
CA ARG A 189 11.42 10.50 -27.12
C ARG A 189 12.07 11.84 -26.72
N GLY A 190 12.92 11.83 -25.70
CA GLY A 190 13.46 13.04 -25.08
C GLY A 190 12.46 13.75 -24.16
N PHE A 191 12.90 14.87 -23.59
CA PHE A 191 12.12 15.67 -22.65
C PHE A 191 12.43 17.15 -22.79
N GLN A 192 11.46 18.00 -22.48
CA GLN A 192 11.62 19.44 -22.36
C GLN A 192 12.02 19.81 -20.94
N THR A 193 12.90 20.80 -20.81
CA THR A 193 13.28 21.37 -19.52
C THR A 193 12.68 22.76 -19.40
N ILE A 194 11.84 22.95 -18.38
CA ILE A 194 11.14 24.19 -18.12
C ILE A 194 11.66 24.74 -16.79
N PRO A 195 12.38 25.88 -16.78
CA PRO A 195 12.77 26.51 -15.53
C PRO A 195 11.54 27.06 -14.81
N ARG A 196 11.42 26.77 -13.52
CA ARG A 196 10.37 27.28 -12.64
C ARG A 196 10.99 27.95 -11.44
N VAL A 197 10.44 29.11 -11.07
CA VAL A 197 10.77 29.75 -9.79
C VAL A 197 9.83 29.18 -8.75
N ILE A 198 10.38 28.53 -7.73
CA ILE A 198 9.62 27.96 -6.62
C ILE A 198 9.88 28.84 -5.41
N THR A 199 8.80 29.23 -4.73
CA THR A 199 8.86 29.91 -3.44
C THR A 199 8.50 28.91 -2.35
N GLU A 200 9.42 28.66 -1.42
CA GLU A 200 9.19 27.77 -0.29
C GLU A 200 9.57 28.42 1.04
N ASP A 201 9.08 27.85 2.13
CA ASP A 201 9.48 28.23 3.47
C ASP A 201 10.89 27.71 3.76
N CYS A 202 11.76 28.63 4.12
CA CYS A 202 13.17 28.37 4.42
C CYS A 202 13.58 29.08 5.71
N GLU A 203 14.74 28.72 6.25
CA GLU A 203 15.34 29.36 7.43
C GLU A 203 14.35 29.49 8.61
N CYS A 204 13.52 28.46 8.80
CA CYS A 204 12.50 28.44 9.85
C CYS A 204 13.14 28.48 11.24
N LYS A 205 12.78 29.48 12.03
CA LYS A 205 13.19 29.64 13.43
C LYS A 205 12.00 29.41 14.35
N PHE A 206 12.18 28.52 15.31
CA PHE A 206 11.23 28.31 16.40
C PHE A 206 11.47 29.35 17.49
N TYR A 207 10.43 30.10 17.82
CA TYR A 207 10.43 31.02 18.96
C TYR A 207 9.67 30.35 20.10
N TRP A 208 10.38 30.11 21.20
CA TRP A 208 9.79 29.46 22.36
C TRP A 208 8.64 30.33 22.90
N CYS A 209 7.45 29.72 22.97
CA CYS A 209 6.11 30.31 23.20
C CYS A 209 5.46 31.03 21.99
N CYS A 210 4.95 30.40 20.92
CA CYS A 210 4.82 29.01 20.45
C CYS A 210 4.69 28.99 18.91
N TYR A 211 5.51 29.76 18.19
CA TYR A 211 5.35 29.91 16.75
C TYR A 211 6.68 29.70 16.01
N VAL A 212 6.54 29.33 14.74
CA VAL A 212 7.64 29.20 13.80
C VAL A 212 7.54 30.35 12.83
N LEU A 213 8.60 31.14 12.71
CA LEU A 213 8.73 32.10 11.62
C LEU A 213 9.70 31.53 10.59
N CYS A 214 9.20 31.38 9.36
CA CYS A 214 10.00 31.03 8.20
C CYS A 214 10.12 32.26 7.29
N LYS A 215 11.25 32.36 6.58
CA LYS A 215 11.37 33.28 5.45
C LYS A 215 10.82 32.59 4.20
N LYS A 216 10.39 33.37 3.22
CA LYS A 216 10.05 32.88 1.89
C LYS A 216 11.30 32.96 1.01
N CYS A 217 11.91 31.82 0.70
CA CYS A 217 13.03 31.75 -0.25
C CYS A 217 12.49 31.45 -1.64
N THR A 218 13.00 32.19 -2.62
CA THR A 218 12.78 31.89 -4.04
C THR A 218 14.02 31.25 -4.62
N HIS A 219 13.86 30.15 -5.32
CA HIS A 219 14.95 29.54 -6.07
C HIS A 219 14.45 29.03 -7.42
N ARG A 220 15.36 28.98 -8.39
CA ARG A 220 15.08 28.47 -9.73
C ARG A 220 15.35 26.97 -9.76
N MET A 221 14.34 26.20 -10.14
CA MET A 221 14.41 24.75 -10.29
C MET A 221 14.00 24.36 -11.70
N ASP A 222 14.78 23.50 -12.33
CA ASP A 222 14.45 22.96 -13.64
C ASP A 222 13.49 21.77 -13.52
N MET A 223 12.36 21.85 -14.22
CA MET A 223 11.36 20.78 -14.27
C MET A 223 11.39 20.11 -15.64
N HIS A 224 11.43 18.78 -15.67
CA HIS A 224 11.54 18.01 -16.90
C HIS A 224 10.23 17.29 -17.25
N TYR A 225 9.81 17.39 -18.52
CA TYR A 225 8.55 16.82 -19.01
C TYR A 225 8.78 16.07 -20.32
N CYS A 226 8.21 14.87 -20.44
CA CYS A 226 8.35 14.04 -21.64
C CYS A 226 7.69 14.66 -22.88
N ASN A 227 8.37 14.53 -24.03
CA ASN A 227 7.85 14.94 -25.34
C ASN A 227 6.64 14.13 -25.83
#